data_AF-A0A660U271-F1
#
_entry.id   AF-A0A660U271-F1
#
_cell.length_a   1.000
_cell.length_b   1.000
_cell.length_c   1.000
_cell.angle_alpha   90.00
_cell.angle_beta   90.00
_cell.angle_gamma   90.00
#
_symmetry.space_group_name_H-M   'P 1'
#
loop_
_entity.id
_entity.type
_entity.pdbx_description
1 polymer ?
#
loop_
_entity_poly.entity_id
_entity_poly.type
_entity_poly.pdbx_seq_one_letter_code
_entity_poly.pdbx_strand_id
1 'polypeptide(L)'
;MDQLGAIFKETREKQGKTLEDAVKETKIAKKYLIAIENENFDIFPGETYLIGFIRNYAQFLGLNPDEMIQRYKSYKIQEQPTPLEQLTARPRKTKYIVMLTAILGIVVISVVSYTVLNKKNTITVKEDKTIKEVKAVKKKESVTSKEYITMEESELIRDFVEGDV
;
A
#
# COMPACT_ATOMS: atom_id res chain seq x y z
N MET A 1 6.87 -22.96 32.98
CA MET A 1 5.79 -23.66 32.23
C MET A 1 4.55 -23.54 33.07
N ASP A 2 3.71 -22.56 32.74
CA ASP A 2 2.43 -22.39 33.43
C ASP A 2 1.44 -23.37 32.81
N GLN A 3 1.25 -24.52 33.46
CA GLN A 3 0.41 -25.62 32.98
C GLN A 3 -1.04 -25.48 33.51
N LEU A 4 -1.69 -24.36 33.21
CA LEU A 4 -3.06 -24.11 33.66
C LEU A 4 -4.02 -25.21 33.19
N GLY A 5 -3.97 -25.56 31.90
CA GLY A 5 -4.83 -26.58 31.32
C GLY A 5 -4.59 -27.97 31.91
N ALA A 6 -3.32 -28.31 32.17
CA ALA A 6 -2.97 -29.58 32.81
C ALA A 6 -3.54 -29.67 34.24
N ILE A 7 -3.49 -28.59 35.03
CA ILE A 7 -4.08 -28.57 36.38
C ILE A 7 -5.57 -28.91 36.32
N PHE A 8 -6.32 -28.29 35.40
CA PHE A 8 -7.75 -28.58 35.22
C PHE A 8 -7.98 -30.04 34.84
N LYS A 9 -7.25 -30.53 33.82
CA LYS A 9 -7.39 -31.89 33.30
C LYS A 9 -7.06 -32.93 34.35
N GLU A 10 -5.89 -32.82 34.99
CA GLU A 10 -5.45 -33.75 36.02
C GLU A 10 -6.38 -33.77 37.21
N THR A 11 -6.87 -32.59 37.65
CA THR A 11 -7.79 -32.53 38.79
C THR A 11 -9.11 -33.21 38.47
N ARG A 12 -9.65 -32.98 37.27
CA ARG A 12 -10.87 -33.67 36.81
C ARG A 12 -10.66 -35.18 36.77
N GLU A 13 -9.56 -35.64 36.17
CA GLU A 13 -9.25 -37.06 36.00
C GLU A 13 -8.98 -37.75 37.35
N LYS A 14 -8.27 -37.10 38.28
CA LYS A 14 -8.05 -37.58 39.65
C LYS A 14 -9.36 -37.74 40.44
N GLN A 15 -10.36 -36.92 40.15
CA GLN A 15 -11.71 -37.03 40.73
C GLN A 15 -12.60 -38.04 40.01
N GLY A 16 -12.13 -38.68 38.93
CA GLY A 16 -12.93 -39.62 38.14
C GLY A 16 -14.09 -38.97 37.38
N LYS A 17 -14.08 -37.65 37.22
CA LYS A 17 -15.15 -36.89 36.57
C LYS A 17 -14.96 -36.90 35.05
N THR A 18 -16.05 -37.12 34.31
CA THR A 18 -16.04 -37.00 32.85
C THR A 18 -16.22 -35.53 32.43
N LEU A 19 -15.90 -35.20 31.18
CA LEU A 19 -16.24 -33.89 30.63
C LEU A 19 -17.76 -33.70 30.59
N GLU A 20 -18.53 -34.77 30.37
CA GLU A 20 -19.98 -34.76 30.38
C GLU A 20 -20.54 -34.35 31.75
N ASP A 21 -19.94 -34.83 32.84
CA ASP A 21 -20.32 -34.42 34.21
C ASP A 21 -20.04 -32.93 34.44
N ALA A 22 -18.87 -32.47 34.00
CA ALA A 22 -18.51 -31.06 34.06
C ALA A 22 -19.47 -30.17 33.25
N VAL A 23 -19.88 -30.60 32.05
CA VAL A 23 -20.88 -29.88 31.24
C VAL A 23 -22.22 -29.81 31.95
N LYS A 24 -22.68 -30.92 32.54
CA LYS A 24 -23.96 -30.99 33.25
C LYS A 24 -24.01 -30.04 34.44
N GLU A 25 -22.92 -29.96 35.20
CA GLU A 25 -22.87 -29.15 36.41
C GLU A 25 -22.61 -27.67 36.10
N THR A 26 -21.57 -27.39 35.31
CA THR A 26 -21.14 -26.00 35.04
C THR A 26 -22.01 -25.28 34.00
N LYS A 27 -22.77 -26.02 33.20
CA LYS A 27 -23.50 -25.55 32.01
C LYS A 27 -22.60 -24.96 30.91
N ILE A 28 -21.29 -25.21 30.99
CA ILE A 28 -20.34 -24.80 29.97
C ILE A 28 -20.32 -25.86 28.87
N ALA A 29 -20.42 -25.45 27.60
CA ALA A 29 -20.37 -26.39 26.49
C ALA A 29 -19.02 -27.15 26.45
N LYS A 30 -19.06 -28.46 26.17
CA LYS A 30 -17.89 -29.37 26.19
C LYS A 30 -16.67 -28.80 25.45
N LYS A 31 -16.89 -28.16 24.31
CA LYS A 31 -15.81 -27.55 23.49
C LYS A 31 -14.98 -26.52 24.26
N TYR A 32 -15.59 -25.76 25.18
CA TYR A 32 -14.88 -24.76 25.97
C TYR A 32 -14.12 -25.38 27.13
N LEU A 33 -14.65 -26.43 27.75
CA LEU A 33 -13.91 -27.16 28.79
C LEU A 33 -12.66 -27.85 28.22
N ILE A 34 -12.80 -28.49 27.06
CA ILE A 34 -11.66 -29.06 26.31
C ILE A 34 -10.64 -27.96 25.99
N ALA A 35 -11.11 -26.78 25.58
CA ALA A 35 -10.23 -25.68 25.25
C ALA A 35 -9.50 -25.10 26.46
N ILE A 36 -10.12 -25.07 27.65
CA ILE A 36 -9.42 -24.73 28.90
C ILE A 36 -8.33 -25.77 29.19
N GLU A 37 -8.66 -27.07 29.11
CA GLU A 37 -7.70 -28.15 29.40
C GLU A 37 -6.52 -28.20 28.41
N ASN A 38 -6.74 -27.75 27.18
CA ASN A 38 -5.71 -27.69 26.13
C ASN A 38 -5.11 -26.29 25.94
N GLU A 39 -5.45 -25.32 26.79
CA GLU A 39 -4.98 -23.92 26.71
C GLU A 39 -5.26 -23.24 25.35
N ASN A 40 -6.29 -23.70 24.63
CA ASN A 40 -6.71 -23.12 23.37
C ASN A 40 -7.69 -21.97 23.60
N PHE A 41 -7.18 -20.82 24.01
CA PHE A 41 -8.01 -19.67 24.40
C PHE A 41 -8.57 -18.85 23.22
N ASP A 42 -8.13 -19.12 21.98
CA ASP A 42 -8.56 -18.40 20.78
C ASP A 42 -10.01 -18.68 20.37
N ILE A 43 -10.57 -19.82 20.81
CA ILE A 43 -11.94 -20.20 20.43
C ILE A 43 -13.04 -19.51 21.24
N PHE A 44 -12.65 -18.78 22.30
CA PHE A 44 -13.61 -18.15 23.21
C PHE A 44 -14.16 -16.87 22.56
N PRO A 45 -15.46 -16.57 22.66
CA PRO A 45 -16.04 -15.35 22.09
C PRO A 45 -15.45 -14.04 22.65
N GLY A 46 -14.82 -14.12 23.82
CA GLY A 46 -14.13 -13.01 24.45
C GLY A 46 -13.55 -13.42 25.80
N GLU A 47 -12.57 -12.66 26.27
CA GLU A 47 -11.83 -12.92 27.51
C GLU A 47 -12.75 -12.94 28.74
N THR A 48 -13.77 -12.10 28.79
CA THR A 48 -14.76 -12.08 29.88
C THR A 48 -15.46 -13.44 30.04
N TYR A 49 -15.81 -14.09 28.92
CA TYR A 49 -16.42 -15.42 28.94
C TYR A 49 -15.44 -16.47 29.45
N LEU A 50 -14.20 -16.43 28.96
CA LEU A 50 -13.13 -17.33 29.40
C LEU A 50 -12.90 -17.23 30.92
N ILE A 51 -12.79 -16.01 31.46
CA ILE A 51 -12.61 -15.81 32.91
C ILE A 51 -13.80 -16.38 33.70
N GLY A 52 -15.03 -16.18 33.22
CA GLY A 52 -16.23 -16.76 33.82
C GLY A 52 -16.21 -18.30 33.79
N PHE A 53 -15.77 -18.88 32.69
CA PHE A 53 -15.67 -20.34 32.53
C PHE A 53 -14.55 -20.94 33.37
N ILE A 54 -13.37 -20.32 33.44
CA ILE A 54 -12.29 -20.72 34.36
C ILE A 54 -12.79 -20.71 35.80
N ARG A 55 -13.51 -19.66 36.22
CA ARG A 55 -14.04 -19.57 37.57
C ARG A 55 -14.99 -20.72 37.89
N ASN A 56 -15.99 -20.92 37.04
CA ASN A 56 -17.02 -21.95 37.26
C ASN A 56 -16.41 -23.35 37.20
N TYR A 57 -15.50 -23.60 36.27
CA TYR A 57 -14.84 -24.90 36.19
C TYR A 57 -13.91 -25.17 37.39
N ALA A 58 -13.23 -24.13 37.89
CA ALA A 58 -12.41 -24.24 39.10
C ALA A 58 -13.27 -24.59 40.32
N GLN A 59 -14.41 -23.90 40.49
CA GLN A 59 -15.36 -24.18 41.57
C GLN A 59 -15.89 -25.63 41.49
N PHE A 60 -16.25 -26.10 40.31
CA PHE A 60 -16.69 -27.49 40.11
C PHE A 60 -15.65 -28.54 40.50
N LEU A 61 -14.37 -28.24 40.28
CA LEU A 61 -13.25 -29.11 40.64
C LEU A 61 -12.72 -28.87 42.06
N GLY A 62 -13.28 -27.91 42.80
CA GLY A 62 -12.78 -27.55 44.14
C GLY A 62 -11.42 -26.85 44.13
N LEU A 63 -11.01 -26.29 42.98
CA LEU A 63 -9.81 -25.47 42.84
C LEU A 63 -10.09 -24.03 43.29
N ASN A 64 -9.04 -23.31 43.70
CA ASN A 64 -9.15 -21.88 43.99
C ASN A 64 -9.38 -21.09 42.68
N PRO A 65 -10.54 -20.44 42.49
CA PRO A 65 -10.83 -19.76 41.23
C PRO A 65 -9.94 -18.54 40.96
N ASP A 66 -9.59 -17.79 42.00
CA ASP A 66 -8.77 -16.59 41.87
C ASP A 66 -7.34 -16.96 41.48
N GLU A 67 -6.82 -18.05 42.02
CA GLU A 67 -5.51 -18.61 41.63
C GLU A 67 -5.51 -19.03 40.16
N MET A 68 -6.54 -19.76 39.70
CA MET A 68 -6.63 -20.20 38.30
C MET A 68 -6.73 -19.02 37.33
N ILE A 69 -7.49 -17.97 37.69
CA ILE A 69 -7.57 -16.74 36.90
C ILE A 69 -6.23 -16.02 36.88
N GLN A 70 -5.50 -15.96 38.00
CA GLN A 70 -4.18 -15.35 38.06
C GLN A 70 -3.17 -16.09 37.17
N ARG A 71 -3.22 -17.42 37.15
CA ARG A 71 -2.40 -18.25 36.24
C ARG A 71 -2.72 -17.94 34.78
N TYR A 72 -4.00 -17.83 34.42
CA TYR A 72 -4.40 -17.40 33.07
C TYR A 72 -3.85 -16.01 32.70
N LYS A 73 -3.93 -15.04 33.62
CA LYS A 73 -3.39 -13.70 33.39
C LYS A 73 -1.86 -13.72 33.20
N SER A 74 -1.17 -14.56 33.96
CA SER A 74 0.29 -14.73 33.87
C SER A 74 0.70 -15.39 32.55
N TYR A 75 -0.08 -16.39 32.11
CA TYR A 75 0.05 -17.01 30.79
C TYR A 75 -0.07 -15.97 29.68
N LYS A 76 -1.12 -15.13 29.72
CA LYS A 76 -1.33 -14.08 28.72
C LYS A 76 -0.20 -13.07 28.67
N ILE A 77 0.40 -12.70 29.81
CA ILE A 77 1.54 -11.76 29.85
C ILE A 77 2.78 -12.38 29.21
N GLN A 78 2.99 -13.69 29.36
CA GLN A 78 4.11 -14.41 28.75
C GLN A 78 3.94 -14.58 27.23
N GLU A 79 2.72 -14.80 26.75
CA GLU A 79 2.43 -14.89 25.32
C GLU A 79 2.42 -13.53 24.60
N GLN A 80 2.22 -12.43 25.33
CA GLN A 80 2.36 -11.10 24.78
C GLN A 80 3.86 -10.78 24.65
N PRO A 81 4.42 -10.64 23.43
CA PRO A 81 5.80 -10.21 23.28
C PRO A 81 6.00 -8.85 23.98
N THR A 82 7.15 -8.69 24.65
CA THR A 82 7.59 -7.49 25.36
C THR A 82 7.16 -6.18 24.65
N PRO A 83 6.49 -5.23 25.34
CA PRO A 83 5.94 -4.00 24.76
C PRO A 83 6.88 -2.95 24.14
N LEU A 84 8.10 -3.28 23.72
CA LEU A 84 8.84 -2.37 22.84
C LEU A 84 8.13 -2.20 21.48
N GLU A 85 7.25 -3.13 21.09
CA GLU A 85 6.46 -3.03 19.87
C GLU A 85 5.10 -2.32 20.02
N GLN A 86 4.57 -2.10 21.23
CA GLN A 86 3.23 -1.50 21.39
C GLN A 86 3.23 0.04 21.40
N LEU A 87 4.37 0.70 21.65
CA LEU A 87 4.57 2.10 21.21
C LEU A 87 4.72 2.20 19.68
N THR A 88 4.94 1.08 19.00
CA THR A 88 4.94 0.97 17.54
C THR A 88 3.73 0.23 17.00
N ALA A 89 2.66 0.04 17.79
CA ALA A 89 1.34 -0.40 17.32
C ALA A 89 0.76 0.70 16.42
N ARG A 90 1.36 0.82 15.23
CA ARG A 90 0.88 1.62 14.12
C ARG A 90 -0.55 1.12 13.88
N PRO A 91 -1.58 1.99 13.96
CA PRO A 91 -2.95 1.58 13.63
C PRO A 91 -2.86 0.96 12.25
N ARG A 92 -3.22 -0.33 12.12
CA ARG A 92 -2.99 -1.22 10.96
C ARG A 92 -2.94 -0.40 9.65
N LYS A 93 -1.75 0.13 9.31
CA LYS A 93 -1.59 1.19 8.30
C LYS A 93 -1.88 0.67 6.90
N THR A 94 -2.13 -0.63 6.76
CA THR A 94 -2.46 -1.31 5.52
C THR A 94 -3.64 -0.65 4.81
N LYS A 95 -4.70 -0.24 5.50
CA LYS A 95 -5.83 0.44 4.84
C LYS A 95 -5.47 1.83 4.29
N TYR A 96 -4.68 2.62 5.04
CA TYR A 96 -4.23 3.95 4.62
C TYR A 96 -3.13 3.91 3.55
N ILE A 97 -2.21 2.96 3.62
CA ILE A 97 -1.16 2.77 2.61
C ILE A 97 -1.77 2.33 1.29
N VAL A 98 -2.73 1.38 1.31
CA VAL A 98 -3.46 0.96 0.10
C VAL A 98 -4.26 2.12 -0.49
N MET A 99 -4.89 2.94 0.36
CA MET A 99 -5.61 4.14 -0.10
C MET A 99 -4.65 5.19 -0.69
N LEU A 100 -3.49 5.43 -0.08
CA LEU A 100 -2.47 6.36 -0.61
C LEU A 100 -1.89 5.87 -1.93
N THR A 101 -1.61 4.56 -2.07
CA THR A 101 -1.13 4.00 -3.34
C THR A 101 -2.19 4.09 -4.44
N ALA A 102 -3.46 3.91 -4.09
CA ALA A 102 -4.57 4.08 -5.03
C ALA A 102 -4.70 5.54 -5.49
N ILE A 103 -4.62 6.50 -4.56
CA ILE A 103 -4.66 7.93 -4.86
C ILE A 103 -3.46 8.34 -5.72
N LEU A 104 -2.25 7.87 -5.39
CA LEU A 104 -1.05 8.18 -6.15
C LEU A 104 -1.13 7.60 -7.58
N GLY A 105 -1.66 6.39 -7.74
CA GLY A 105 -1.96 5.80 -9.04
C GLY A 105 -2.94 6.64 -9.86
N ILE A 106 -4.02 7.14 -9.23
CA ILE A 106 -5.00 8.02 -9.88
C ILE A 106 -4.35 9.36 -10.32
N VAL A 107 -3.47 9.93 -9.49
CA VAL A 107 -2.75 11.17 -9.84
C VAL A 107 -1.80 10.94 -11.02
N VAL A 108 -1.05 9.83 -11.03
CA VAL A 108 -0.17 9.49 -12.16
C VAL A 108 -0.98 9.26 -13.44
N ILE A 109 -2.10 8.54 -13.36
CA ILE A 109 -3.00 8.35 -14.51
C ILE A 109 -3.58 9.69 -14.96
N SER A 110 -3.93 10.59 -14.04
CA SER A 110 -4.44 11.92 -14.35
C SER A 110 -3.38 12.80 -15.04
N VAL A 111 -2.12 12.75 -14.62
CA VAL A 111 -1.00 13.48 -15.24
C VAL A 111 -0.65 12.90 -16.61
N VAL A 112 -0.63 11.56 -16.76
CA VAL A 112 -0.42 10.91 -18.06
C VAL A 112 -1.58 11.23 -19.00
N SER A 113 -2.82 11.16 -18.52
CA SER A 113 -3.99 11.57 -19.29
C SER A 113 -3.92 13.04 -19.68
N TYR A 114 -3.57 13.93 -18.75
CA TYR A 114 -3.38 15.36 -19.02
C TYR A 114 -2.30 15.61 -20.05
N THR A 115 -1.14 14.96 -19.96
CA THR A 115 -0.05 15.10 -20.94
C THR A 115 -0.42 14.52 -22.30
N VAL A 116 -1.17 13.42 -22.36
CA VAL A 116 -1.66 12.83 -23.62
C VAL A 116 -2.77 13.68 -24.25
N LEU A 117 -3.66 14.25 -23.44
CA LEU A 117 -4.71 15.18 -23.89
C LEU A 117 -4.10 16.51 -24.33
N ASN A 118 -3.09 17.04 -23.62
CA ASN A 118 -2.30 18.20 -24.07
C ASN A 118 -1.42 17.88 -25.28
N LYS A 119 -0.99 16.62 -25.48
CA LYS A 119 -0.22 16.22 -26.66
C LYS A 119 -1.05 16.35 -27.94
N LYS A 120 -2.38 16.26 -27.86
CA LYS A 120 -3.28 16.49 -28.99
C LYS A 120 -3.48 17.98 -29.33
N ASN A 121 -3.02 18.91 -28.48
CA ASN A 121 -3.02 20.36 -28.75
C ASN A 121 -1.63 20.93 -29.11
N THR A 122 -0.62 20.07 -29.25
CA THR A 122 0.75 20.45 -29.67
C THR A 122 1.19 19.81 -30.98
N ILE A 123 0.26 19.24 -31.75
CA ILE A 123 0.51 18.74 -33.11
C ILE A 123 -0.39 19.51 -34.08
N THR A 124 -0.26 20.84 -34.11
CA THR A 124 -0.78 21.71 -35.20
C THR A 124 -0.16 23.11 -35.20
N VAL A 125 1.02 23.31 -34.62
CA VAL A 125 1.78 24.56 -34.80
C VAL A 125 3.28 24.26 -34.95
N LYS A 126 3.63 23.52 -36.00
CA LYS A 126 5.03 23.44 -36.47
C LYS A 126 5.08 23.32 -37.98
N GLU A 127 4.35 24.20 -38.65
CA GLU A 127 4.38 24.35 -40.12
C GLU A 127 4.38 25.84 -40.54
N ASP A 128 5.06 26.72 -39.79
CA ASP A 128 5.21 28.15 -40.18
C ASP A 128 6.64 28.72 -39.99
N LYS A 129 7.63 27.87 -39.71
CA LYS A 129 9.05 28.33 -39.64
C LYS A 129 9.87 27.91 -40.86
N THR A 130 9.60 26.74 -41.42
CA THR A 130 10.36 26.21 -42.58
C THR A 130 10.10 27.00 -43.86
N ILE A 131 8.88 27.54 -44.06
CA ILE A 131 8.56 28.31 -45.28
C ILE A 131 9.19 29.72 -45.25
N LYS A 132 9.44 30.30 -44.06
CA LYS A 132 10.04 31.64 -43.94
C LYS A 132 11.55 31.63 -44.19
N GLU A 133 12.27 30.60 -43.74
CA GLU A 133 13.70 30.45 -44.04
C GLU A 133 13.94 30.09 -45.51
N VAL A 134 13.14 29.20 -46.10
CA VAL A 134 13.29 28.83 -47.53
C VAL A 134 12.95 30.01 -48.45
N LYS A 135 12.00 30.88 -48.10
CA LYS A 135 11.70 32.11 -48.85
C LYS A 135 12.78 33.18 -48.70
N ALA A 136 13.44 33.27 -47.55
CA ALA A 136 14.54 34.22 -47.32
C ALA A 136 15.81 33.83 -48.09
N VAL A 137 16.11 32.53 -48.19
CA VAL A 137 17.27 32.02 -48.95
C VAL A 137 17.06 32.19 -50.46
N LYS A 138 15.87 31.84 -51.01
CA LYS A 138 15.57 32.05 -52.43
C LYS A 138 15.57 33.51 -52.85
N LYS A 139 15.15 34.43 -51.98
CA LYS A 139 15.18 35.88 -52.26
C LYS A 139 16.61 36.43 -52.31
N LYS A 140 17.54 35.83 -51.55
CA LYS A 140 18.95 36.24 -51.57
C LYS A 140 19.68 35.73 -52.82
N GLU A 141 19.33 34.53 -53.27
CA GLU A 141 19.92 33.90 -54.46
C GLU A 141 19.48 34.57 -55.78
N SER A 142 18.23 35.06 -55.87
CA SER A 142 17.73 35.77 -57.06
C SER A 142 18.23 37.21 -57.21
N VAL A 143 18.78 37.81 -56.15
CA VAL A 143 19.32 39.17 -56.18
C VAL A 143 20.79 39.13 -56.61
N THR A 144 21.57 38.16 -56.10
CA THR A 144 22.98 38.00 -56.48
C THR A 144 23.14 37.66 -57.97
N SER A 145 22.34 36.75 -58.54
CA SER A 145 22.47 36.40 -59.96
C SER A 145 22.10 37.53 -60.92
N LYS A 146 21.20 38.44 -60.51
CA LYS A 146 20.80 39.59 -61.32
C LYS A 146 21.85 40.70 -61.32
N GLU A 147 22.60 40.83 -60.23
CA GLU A 147 23.67 41.83 -60.06
C GLU A 147 24.93 41.49 -60.89
N TYR A 148 25.32 40.21 -60.97
CA TYR A 148 26.42 39.76 -61.84
C TYR A 148 26.12 39.91 -63.34
N ILE A 149 24.88 39.67 -63.79
CA ILE A 149 24.49 39.85 -65.20
C ILE A 149 24.48 41.34 -65.59
N THR A 150 24.02 42.22 -64.69
CA THR A 150 24.08 43.68 -64.93
C THR A 150 25.49 44.26 -64.93
N MET A 151 26.43 43.67 -64.20
CA MET A 151 27.83 44.11 -64.23
C MET A 151 28.52 43.71 -65.55
N GLU A 152 28.33 42.48 -66.04
CA GLU A 152 28.87 42.06 -67.35
C GLU A 152 28.31 42.90 -68.52
N GLU A 153 27.02 43.24 -68.51
CA GLU A 153 26.42 44.05 -69.59
C GLU A 153 26.90 45.52 -69.58
N SER A 154 27.29 46.06 -68.41
CA SER A 154 27.81 47.42 -68.27
C SER A 154 29.31 47.58 -68.57
N GLU A 155 30.10 46.52 -68.48
CA GLU A 155 31.49 46.49 -68.96
C GLU A 155 31.59 46.29 -70.48
N LEU A 156 30.62 45.61 -71.11
CA LEU A 156 30.63 45.39 -72.57
C LEU A 156 30.20 46.61 -73.41
N ILE A 157 29.50 47.60 -72.83
CA ILE A 157 29.03 48.80 -73.56
C ILE A 157 30.01 49.98 -73.47
N ARG A 158 31.00 49.95 -72.55
CA ARG A 158 32.00 51.02 -72.45
C ARG A 158 33.10 51.01 -73.52
N ASP A 159 33.25 49.92 -74.29
CA ASP A 159 34.23 49.82 -75.38
C ASP A 159 33.63 50.09 -76.79
N PHE A 160 32.33 50.44 -76.92
CA PHE A 160 31.69 50.59 -78.25
C PHE A 160 31.08 51.97 -78.55
N VAL A 161 31.17 52.98 -77.67
CA VAL A 161 30.62 54.34 -77.94
C VAL A 161 31.60 55.46 -77.61
N GLU A 162 32.81 55.39 -78.18
CA GLU A 162 33.68 56.56 -78.31
C GLU A 162 34.44 56.55 -79.65
N GLY A 163 33.81 57.17 -80.67
CA GLY A 163 34.43 57.78 -81.88
C GLY A 163 35.01 56.81 -82.93
N ASP A 164 34.59 56.78 -84.20
CA ASP A 164 34.12 57.88 -85.05
C ASP A 164 35.00 59.14 -84.92
N VAL A 165 36.16 59.12 -85.58
CA VAL A 165 36.64 60.13 -86.57
C VAL A 165 37.44 59.42 -87.65
#